data_AF-A0A512B3K3-F1
#
_entry.id   AF-A0A512B3K3-F1
#
_cell.length_a   1.000
_cell.length_b   1.000
_cell.length_c   1.000
_cell.angle_alpha   90.00
_cell.angle_beta   90.00
_cell.angle_gamma   90.00
#
_symmetry.space_group_name_H-M   'P 1'
#
loop_
_entity.id
_entity.type
_entity.pdbx_description
1 polymer ?
#
loop_
_entity_poly.entity_id
_entity_poly.type
_entity_poly.pdbx_seq_one_letter_code
_entity_poly.pdbx_strand_id
1 'polypeptide(L)'
;MQLTGKQVLNAAPAQVWEKLMDIDTLARIMPGVSSLEQIGENSFVSTLQIKLGPVNGSFSGNMQLEDITEEKNFTLKVQQSSKVGNANAAVKVNLLPVDDNHTEVSFDGDARLSGILAGMGQRVIGGVANTLTKQFFTNLEKELAQSAS
;
A
#
# COMPACT_ATOMS: atom_id res chain seq x y z
N MET A 1 8.49 -0.10 -13.18
CA MET A 1 7.26 -0.93 -13.30
C MET A 1 6.13 -0.05 -12.87
N GLN A 2 5.08 0.04 -13.70
CA GLN A 2 3.88 0.79 -13.36
C GLN A 2 3.03 0.04 -12.33
N LEU A 3 2.50 0.78 -11.37
CA LEU A 3 1.58 0.37 -10.32
C LEU A 3 0.32 1.23 -10.45
N THR A 4 -0.67 0.72 -11.18
CA THR A 4 -1.91 1.44 -11.42
C THR A 4 -3.12 0.57 -11.14
N GLY A 5 -4.19 1.18 -10.64
CA GLY A 5 -5.45 0.48 -10.42
C GLY A 5 -6.49 1.35 -9.73
N LYS A 6 -7.69 0.78 -9.63
CA LYS A 6 -8.87 1.41 -9.03
C LYS A 6 -9.67 0.35 -8.29
N GLN A 7 -10.25 0.72 -7.15
CA GLN A 7 -11.17 -0.11 -6.37
C GLN A 7 -12.25 0.79 -5.78
N VAL A 8 -13.52 0.37 -5.87
CA VAL A 8 -14.61 1.04 -5.16
C VAL A 8 -14.79 0.34 -3.81
N LEU A 9 -14.80 1.12 -2.73
CA LEU A 9 -15.00 0.67 -1.35
C LEU A 9 -16.38 1.10 -0.85
N ASN A 10 -17.00 0.27 -0.03
CA ASN A 10 -18.31 0.53 0.59
C ASN A 10 -18.17 1.38 1.87
N ALA A 11 -17.55 2.55 1.74
CA ALA A 11 -17.45 3.54 2.80
C ALA A 11 -17.31 4.97 2.23
N ALA A 12 -17.71 5.97 3.02
CA ALA A 12 -17.54 7.37 2.68
C ALA A 12 -16.04 7.75 2.63
N PRO A 13 -15.64 8.78 1.86
CA PRO A 13 -14.23 9.16 1.71
C PRO A 13 -13.53 9.44 3.04
N ALA A 14 -14.24 10.06 3.99
CA ALA A 14 -13.74 10.33 5.34
C ALA A 14 -13.36 9.05 6.10
N GLN A 15 -14.19 8.02 6.04
CA GLN A 15 -13.93 6.73 6.70
C GLN A 15 -12.76 5.99 6.04
N VAL A 16 -12.69 6.02 4.71
CA VAL A 16 -11.56 5.45 3.97
C VAL A 16 -10.27 6.17 4.34
N TRP A 17 -10.29 7.50 4.35
CA TRP A 17 -9.16 8.33 4.72
C TRP A 17 -8.65 8.04 6.13
N GLU A 18 -9.54 7.99 7.12
CA GLU A 18 -9.21 7.68 8.50
C GLU A 18 -8.44 6.35 8.60
N LYS A 19 -8.92 5.29 7.95
CA LYS A 19 -8.25 3.98 7.95
C LYS A 19 -6.91 3.97 7.22
N LEU A 20 -6.77 4.76 6.15
CA LEU A 20 -5.51 4.89 5.42
C LEU A 20 -4.46 5.73 6.18
N MET A 21 -4.89 6.58 7.10
CA MET A 21 -4.00 7.43 7.92
C MET A 21 -3.74 6.85 9.31
N ASP A 22 -4.47 5.82 9.74
CA ASP A 22 -4.25 5.13 11.01
C ASP A 22 -3.19 4.03 10.89
N ILE A 23 -2.04 4.24 11.55
CA ILE A 23 -0.93 3.30 11.57
C ILE A 23 -1.31 1.93 12.14
N ASP A 24 -2.18 1.88 13.16
CA ASP A 24 -2.58 0.63 13.79
C ASP A 24 -3.47 -0.17 12.85
N THR A 25 -4.37 0.51 12.14
CA THR A 25 -5.15 -0.08 11.05
C THR A 25 -4.22 -0.63 9.96
N LEU A 26 -3.28 0.18 9.45
CA LEU A 26 -2.33 -0.24 8.42
C LEU A 26 -1.52 -1.48 8.86
N ALA A 27 -1.06 -1.52 10.11
CA ALA A 27 -0.34 -2.65 10.67
C ALA A 27 -1.17 -3.95 10.71
N ARG A 28 -2.50 -3.86 10.81
CA ARG A 28 -3.41 -5.03 10.75
C ARG A 28 -3.71 -5.47 9.32
N ILE A 29 -3.89 -4.53 8.40
CA ILE A 29 -4.41 -4.85 7.06
C ILE A 29 -3.31 -5.10 6.01
N MET A 30 -2.10 -4.58 6.23
CA MET A 30 -1.00 -4.70 5.25
C MET A 30 -0.49 -6.13 5.15
N PRO A 31 -0.53 -6.78 3.97
CA PRO A 31 -0.12 -8.16 3.83
C PRO A 31 1.37 -8.36 4.15
N GLY A 32 1.66 -9.31 5.04
CA GLY A 32 3.03 -9.68 5.38
C GLY A 32 3.75 -8.65 6.26
N VAL A 33 3.11 -7.57 6.71
CA VAL A 33 3.74 -6.64 7.64
C VAL A 33 4.06 -7.36 8.95
N SER A 34 5.27 -7.12 9.46
CA SER A 34 5.77 -7.67 10.72
C SER A 34 6.16 -6.57 11.70
N SER A 35 6.51 -5.39 11.20
CA SER A 35 6.61 -4.15 11.98
C SER A 35 6.21 -2.95 11.12
N LEU A 36 5.59 -1.97 11.76
CA LEU A 36 5.27 -0.66 11.20
C LEU A 36 5.36 0.35 12.34
N GLU A 37 6.30 1.27 12.26
CA GLU A 37 6.61 2.22 13.33
C GLU A 37 6.66 3.63 12.77
N GLN A 38 6.02 4.58 13.45
CA GLN A 38 6.15 5.99 13.12
C GLN A 38 7.44 6.54 13.74
N ILE A 39 8.29 7.11 12.90
CA ILE A 39 9.59 7.68 13.30
C ILE A 39 9.65 9.21 13.15
N GLY A 40 8.55 9.82 12.73
CA GLY A 40 8.40 11.25 12.58
C GLY A 40 7.05 11.62 11.99
N GLU A 41 6.84 12.91 11.74
CA GLU A 41 5.67 13.36 11.01
C GLU A 41 5.67 12.73 9.61
N ASN A 42 4.58 12.04 9.28
CA ASN A 42 4.39 11.40 7.98
C ASN A 42 5.52 10.44 7.56
N SER A 43 6.30 9.92 8.53
CA SER A 43 7.52 9.16 8.30
C SER A 43 7.50 7.87 9.10
N PHE A 44 7.77 6.76 8.43
CA PHE A 44 7.60 5.42 9.00
C PHE A 44 8.75 4.49 8.64
N VAL A 45 9.01 3.52 9.49
CA VAL A 45 9.85 2.35 9.20
C VAL A 45 8.97 1.12 9.21
N SER A 46 9.15 0.24 8.24
CA SER A 46 8.40 -1.02 8.17
C SER A 46 9.29 -2.21 7.85
N THR A 47 8.82 -3.38 8.26
CA THR A 47 9.37 -4.68 7.83
C THR A 47 8.24 -5.57 7.32
N LEU A 48 8.35 -6.06 6.08
CA LEU A 48 7.42 -6.97 5.44
C LEU A 48 8.07 -8.31 5.13
N GLN A 49 7.35 -9.40 5.40
CA GLN A 49 7.69 -10.77 5.02
C GLN A 49 6.80 -11.20 3.85
N ILE A 50 7.38 -11.28 2.66
CA ILE A 50 6.67 -11.72 1.45
C ILE A 50 7.07 -13.16 1.13
N LYS A 51 6.07 -14.02 0.94
CA LYS A 51 6.22 -15.42 0.51
C LYS A 51 5.22 -15.73 -0.60
N LEU A 52 5.43 -15.16 -1.78
CA LEU A 52 4.52 -15.25 -2.91
C LEU A 52 5.26 -15.66 -4.19
N GLY A 53 5.00 -16.89 -4.65
CA GLY A 53 5.65 -17.45 -5.84
C GLY A 53 7.18 -17.44 -5.70
N PRO A 54 7.94 -16.97 -6.71
CA PRO A 54 9.40 -16.90 -6.64
C PRO A 54 9.90 -15.73 -5.78
N VAL A 55 9.02 -14.86 -5.28
CA VAL A 55 9.38 -13.76 -4.37
C VAL A 55 9.25 -14.23 -2.93
N ASN A 56 10.39 -14.50 -2.31
CA ASN A 56 10.49 -14.83 -0.91
C ASN A 56 11.56 -13.95 -0.25
N GLY A 57 11.18 -13.11 0.70
CA GLY A 57 12.13 -12.20 1.34
C GLY A 57 11.53 -11.37 2.46
N SER A 58 12.44 -10.92 3.32
CA SER A 58 12.20 -9.87 4.31
C SER A 58 12.63 -8.54 3.71
N PHE A 59 11.69 -7.61 3.62
CA PHE A 59 11.86 -6.27 3.09
C PHE A 59 11.76 -5.29 4.26
N SER A 60 12.73 -4.42 4.43
CA SER A 60 12.65 -3.37 5.44
C SER A 60 13.14 -2.03 4.91
N GLY A 61 12.60 -0.96 5.45
CA GLY A 61 13.04 0.39 5.12
C GLY A 61 12.00 1.46 5.42
N ASN A 62 12.17 2.60 4.77
CA ASN A 62 11.47 3.82 5.10
C ASN A 62 10.27 4.05 4.21
N MET A 63 9.27 4.72 4.76
CA MET A 63 8.10 5.22 4.03
C MET A 63 7.82 6.65 4.44
N GLN A 64 7.31 7.43 3.49
CA GLN A 64 6.97 8.84 3.71
C GLN A 64 5.67 9.18 2.98
N LEU A 65 4.80 9.94 3.64
CA LEU A 65 3.62 10.55 3.03
C LEU A 65 3.94 12.00 2.64
N GLU A 66 3.57 12.38 1.43
CA GLU A 66 3.70 13.73 0.86
C GLU A 66 2.41 14.15 0.14
N ASP A 67 2.33 15.41 -0.29
CA ASP A 67 1.20 15.96 -1.06
C ASP A 67 -0.18 15.67 -0.45
N ILE A 68 -0.26 15.70 0.87
CA ILE A 68 -1.45 15.30 1.62
C ILE A 68 -2.52 16.36 1.46
N THR A 69 -3.65 15.96 0.89
CA THR A 69 -4.91 16.72 0.94
C THR A 69 -5.97 15.85 1.58
N GLU A 70 -6.41 16.25 2.77
CA GLU A 70 -7.38 15.52 3.58
C GLU A 70 -8.60 15.05 2.77
N GLU A 71 -8.96 13.78 3.00
CA GLU A 71 -10.04 13.04 2.32
C GLU A 71 -9.96 12.94 0.79
N LYS A 72 -8.86 13.41 0.18
CA LYS A 72 -8.75 13.51 -1.28
C LYS A 72 -7.56 12.75 -1.84
N ASN A 73 -6.36 13.02 -1.37
CA ASN A 73 -5.17 12.39 -1.95
C ASN A 73 -3.92 12.49 -1.06
N PHE A 74 -2.96 11.63 -1.34
CA PHE A 74 -1.59 11.69 -0.82
C PHE A 74 -0.65 10.94 -1.77
N THR A 75 0.65 11.22 -1.66
CA THR A 75 1.72 10.46 -2.31
C THR A 75 2.46 9.63 -1.26
N LEU A 76 2.48 8.30 -1.43
CA LEU A 76 3.28 7.40 -0.61
C LEU A 76 4.62 7.11 -1.30
N LYS A 77 5.72 7.53 -0.68
CA LYS A 77 7.08 7.12 -1.06
C LYS A 77 7.51 5.94 -0.21
N VAL A 78 8.07 4.92 -0.86
CA VAL A 78 8.52 3.68 -0.23
C VAL A 78 9.95 3.39 -0.68
N GLN A 79 10.82 3.08 0.27
CA GLN A 79 12.17 2.59 0.00
C GLN A 79 12.40 1.35 0.87
N GLN A 80 12.47 0.18 0.23
CA GLN A 80 12.58 -1.10 0.91
C GLN A 80 13.78 -1.87 0.40
N SER A 81 14.52 -2.49 1.32
CA SER A 81 15.70 -3.29 1.05
C SER A 81 15.51 -4.72 1.52
N SER A 82 16.07 -5.67 0.77
CA SER A 82 16.05 -7.09 1.10
C SER A 82 17.30 -7.78 0.58
N LYS A 83 17.53 -9.03 1.01
CA LYS A 83 18.61 -9.87 0.45
C LYS A 83 18.42 -10.19 -1.03
N VAL A 84 17.20 -10.13 -1.54
CA VAL A 84 16.87 -10.44 -2.95
C VAL A 84 16.86 -9.19 -3.83
N GLY A 85 16.99 -7.99 -3.26
CA GLY A 85 17.00 -6.73 -3.99
C GLY A 85 16.26 -5.61 -3.28
N ASN A 86 16.31 -4.40 -3.85
CA ASN A 86 15.59 -3.24 -3.32
C ASN A 86 14.34 -2.95 -4.16
N ALA A 87 13.35 -2.32 -3.51
CA ALA A 87 12.15 -1.79 -4.13
C ALA A 87 11.94 -0.35 -3.69
N ASN A 88 12.00 0.58 -4.64
CA ASN A 88 11.73 1.99 -4.41
C ASN A 88 10.50 2.39 -5.23
N ALA A 89 9.50 3.01 -4.61
CA ALA A 89 8.28 3.43 -5.29
C ALA A 89 7.81 4.81 -4.82
N ALA A 90 7.10 5.50 -5.70
CA ALA A 90 6.26 6.63 -5.35
C ALA A 90 4.88 6.36 -5.95
N VAL A 91 3.85 6.34 -5.10
CA VAL A 91 2.48 6.00 -5.47
C VAL A 91 1.56 7.11 -5.03
N LYS A 92 0.91 7.77 -5.99
CA LYS A 92 -0.15 8.74 -5.74
C LYS A 92 -1.45 7.99 -5.54
N VAL A 93 -2.12 8.24 -4.42
CA VAL A 93 -3.45 7.70 -4.09
C VAL A 93 -4.47 8.83 -4.14
N ASN A 94 -5.60 8.60 -4.80
CA ASN A 94 -6.73 9.55 -4.80
C ASN A 94 -8.00 8.84 -4.33
N LEU A 95 -8.79 9.54 -3.53
CA LEU A 95 -10.13 9.18 -3.10
C LEU A 95 -11.12 10.06 -3.85
N LEU A 96 -12.08 9.42 -4.51
CA LEU A 96 -13.16 10.09 -5.22
C LEU A 96 -14.50 9.57 -4.67
N PRO A 97 -15.36 10.42 -4.09
CA PRO A 97 -16.71 10.02 -3.73
C PRO A 97 -17.46 9.57 -4.99
N VAL A 98 -18.03 8.37 -4.94
CA VAL A 98 -18.97 7.87 -5.95
C VAL A 98 -20.39 8.28 -5.55
N ASP A 99 -20.69 8.14 -4.27
CA ASP A 99 -21.86 8.68 -3.57
C ASP A 99 -21.53 8.86 -2.08
N ASP A 100 -22.54 9.13 -1.24
CA ASP A 100 -22.35 9.39 0.20
C ASP A 100 -21.75 8.21 0.98
N ASN A 101 -21.84 6.97 0.46
CA ASN A 101 -21.40 5.76 1.14
C ASN A 101 -20.37 4.94 0.36
N HIS A 102 -19.94 5.41 -0.82
CA HIS A 102 -19.00 4.69 -1.67
C HIS A 102 -17.86 5.59 -2.15
N THR A 103 -16.63 5.06 -2.12
CA THR A 103 -15.42 5.78 -2.52
C THR A 103 -14.63 4.98 -3.55
N GLU A 104 -14.33 5.58 -4.70
CA GLU A 104 -13.29 5.05 -5.59
C GLU A 104 -11.92 5.44 -5.06
N VAL A 105 -11.10 4.44 -4.75
CA VAL A 105 -9.67 4.60 -4.48
C VAL A 105 -8.93 4.29 -5.77
N SER A 106 -8.22 5.28 -6.30
CA SER A 106 -7.30 5.10 -7.42
C SER A 106 -5.87 5.25 -6.95
N PHE A 107 -4.97 4.47 -7.53
CA PHE A 107 -3.54 4.60 -7.28
C PHE A 107 -2.77 4.56 -8.61
N ASP A 108 -1.74 5.38 -8.70
CA ASP A 108 -0.86 5.49 -9.85
C ASP A 108 0.57 5.76 -9.38
N GLY A 109 1.53 5.02 -9.90
CA GLY A 109 2.91 5.18 -9.45
C GLY A 109 3.89 4.26 -10.15
N ASP A 110 5.17 4.53 -9.93
CA ASP A 110 6.26 3.79 -10.52
C ASP A 110 7.14 3.15 -9.44
N ALA A 111 7.37 1.85 -9.60
CA ALA A 111 8.32 1.08 -8.80
C ALA A 111 9.61 0.80 -9.57
N ARG A 112 10.75 1.05 -8.93
CA ARG A 112 12.09 0.70 -9.38
C ARG A 112 12.61 -0.45 -8.53
N LEU A 113 12.96 -1.55 -9.20
CA LEU A 113 13.49 -2.74 -8.55
C LEU A 113 14.97 -2.91 -8.89
N SER A 114 15.73 -3.49 -7.96
CA SER A 114 17.14 -3.85 -8.17
C SER A 114 17.43 -5.28 -7.73
N GLY A 115 18.65 -5.76 -7.99
CA GLY A 115 19.08 -7.11 -7.60
C GLY A 115 18.32 -8.21 -8.34
N ILE A 116 18.04 -9.32 -7.65
CA ILE A 116 17.35 -10.48 -8.22
C ILE A 116 15.94 -10.09 -8.66
N LEU A 117 15.27 -9.19 -7.91
CA LEU A 117 13.91 -8.70 -8.22
C LEU A 117 13.81 -8.09 -9.62
N ALA A 118 14.81 -7.31 -10.04
CA ALA A 118 14.83 -6.69 -11.36
C ALA A 118 14.91 -7.72 -12.51
N GLY A 119 15.54 -8.88 -12.23
CA GLY A 119 15.70 -9.98 -13.19
C GLY A 119 14.49 -10.90 -13.31
N MET A 120 13.53 -10.85 -12.38
CA MET A 120 12.34 -11.74 -12.39
C MET A 120 11.34 -11.41 -13.49
N GLY A 121 11.45 -10.24 -14.11
CA GLY A 121 10.60 -9.80 -15.21
C GLY A 121 9.21 -9.31 -14.79
N GLN A 122 8.59 -8.54 -15.69
CA GLN A 122 7.35 -7.80 -15.42
C GLN A 122 6.16 -8.70 -15.06
N ARG A 123 6.05 -9.88 -15.70
CA ARG A 123 4.92 -10.81 -15.46
C ARG A 123 4.92 -11.35 -14.03
N VAL A 124 6.09 -11.71 -13.52
CA VAL A 124 6.24 -12.30 -12.18
C VAL A 124 6.01 -11.25 -11.12
N ILE A 125 6.74 -10.13 -11.19
CA ILE A 125 6.62 -9.04 -10.22
C ILE A 125 5.21 -8.43 -10.26
N GLY A 126 4.65 -8.21 -11.46
CA GLY A 126 3.29 -7.70 -11.62
C GLY A 126 2.25 -8.63 -11.00
N GLY A 127 2.43 -9.94 -11.12
CA GLY A 127 1.55 -10.92 -10.46
C GLY A 127 1.60 -10.80 -8.92
N VAL A 128 2.79 -10.71 -8.34
CA VAL A 128 2.97 -10.55 -6.89
C VAL A 128 2.37 -9.22 -6.40
N ALA A 129 2.66 -8.11 -7.09
CA ALA A 129 2.09 -6.80 -6.76
C ALA A 129 0.56 -6.82 -6.80
N ASN A 130 -0.04 -7.39 -7.85
CA ASN A 130 -1.48 -7.52 -7.97
C ASN A 130 -2.09 -8.36 -6.83
N THR A 131 -1.44 -9.46 -6.44
CA THR A 131 -1.88 -10.27 -5.30
C THR A 131 -1.86 -9.46 -3.99
N LEU A 132 -0.78 -8.72 -3.73
CA LEU A 132 -0.67 -7.87 -2.54
C LEU A 132 -1.72 -6.75 -2.54
N THR A 133 -1.94 -6.08 -3.66
CA THR A 133 -2.96 -5.05 -3.80
C THR A 133 -4.37 -5.59 -3.52
N LYS A 134 -4.71 -6.75 -4.08
CA LYS A 134 -6.01 -7.39 -3.82
C LYS A 134 -6.20 -7.76 -2.35
N GLN A 135 -5.16 -8.30 -1.72
CA GLN A 135 -5.20 -8.65 -0.29
C GLN A 135 -5.37 -7.39 0.58
N PHE A 136 -4.63 -6.33 0.28
CA PHE A 136 -4.76 -5.04 0.95
C PHE A 136 -6.20 -4.51 0.90
N PHE A 137 -6.78 -4.38 -0.30
CA PHE A 137 -8.14 -3.86 -0.42
C PHE A 137 -9.19 -4.78 0.21
N THR A 138 -9.00 -6.10 0.12
CA THR A 138 -9.88 -7.06 0.82
C THR A 138 -9.84 -6.88 2.33
N ASN A 139 -8.66 -6.62 2.90
CA ASN A 139 -8.50 -6.40 4.33
C ASN A 139 -9.06 -5.03 4.75
N LEU A 140 -8.85 -4.00 3.92
CA LEU A 140 -9.40 -2.66 4.15
C LEU A 140 -10.94 -2.66 4.15
N GLU A 141 -11.58 -3.35 3.20
CA GLU A 141 -13.05 -3.48 3.19
C GLU A 141 -13.57 -4.15 4.46
N LYS A 142 -12.88 -5.17 4.96
CA LYS A 142 -13.25 -5.84 6.21
C LYS A 142 -13.13 -4.91 7.41
N GLU A 143 -12.05 -4.13 7.48
CA GLU A 143 -11.84 -3.15 8.57
C GLU A 143 -12.92 -2.06 8.55
N LEU A 144 -13.26 -1.56 7.35
CA LEU A 144 -14.32 -0.56 7.17
C LEU A 144 -15.69 -1.10 7.61
N ALA A 145 -16.01 -2.34 7.26
CA ALA A 145 -17.26 -2.98 7.67
C ALA A 145 -17.39 -3.15 9.20
N GLN A 146 -16.28 -3.32 9.92
CA GLN A 146 -16.28 -3.45 11.39
C GLN A 146 -16.53 -2.12 12.10
N SER A 147 -16.17 -0.99 11.49
CA SER A 147 -16.36 0.34 12.08
C SER A 147 -17.78 0.90 11.87
N ALA A 148 -18.56 0.28 10.99
CA ALA A 148 -19.95 0.64 10.69
C ALA A 148 -20.98 -0.10 11.56
N SER A 149 -20.52 -0.92 12.50
CA SER A 149 -21.33 -1.69 13.47
C SER A 149 -21.24 -1.08 14.87
#